data_AF-A0A915BUL6-F1
#
_entry.id   AF-A0A915BUL6-F1
#
_cell.length_a   1.000
_cell.length_b   1.000
_cell.length_c   1.000
_cell.angle_alpha   90.00
_cell.angle_beta   90.00
_cell.angle_gamma   90.00
#
_symmetry.space_group_name_H-M   'P 1'
#
loop_
_entity.id
_entity.type
_entity.pdbx_description
1 polymer ?
#
loop_
_entity_poly.entity_id
_entity_poly.type
_entity_poly.pdbx_seq_one_letter_code
_entity_poly.pdbx_strand_id
1 'polypeptide(L)'
;MGKYEKGTPKEIANRCKSKGLQKLRWFCQMCQKQCRDQNGFKCHLMSEAHQRQLLLFAENPDTYLKEYSVQFEKAFLTVLRNTFGTKRVRANEVL
;
A
#
# COMPACT_ATOMS: atom_id res chain seq x y z
N MET A 1 -21.12 8.75 -8.21
CA MET A 1 -21.44 7.94 -9.41
C MET A 1 -21.87 6.56 -8.98
N GLY A 2 -23.03 6.08 -9.44
CA GLY A 2 -23.63 4.81 -9.00
C GLY A 2 -22.75 3.59 -9.33
N LYS A 3 -22.87 2.54 -8.52
CA LYS A 3 -22.20 1.26 -8.79
C LYS A 3 -22.82 0.64 -10.06
N TYR A 4 -21.99 0.28 -11.03
CA TYR A 4 -22.43 -0.42 -12.24
C TYR A 4 -22.92 -1.83 -11.88
N GLU A 5 -23.94 -2.32 -12.58
CA GLU A 5 -24.43 -3.68 -12.39
C GLU A 5 -23.34 -4.72 -12.67
N LYS A 6 -23.34 -5.78 -11.85
CA LYS A 6 -22.39 -6.88 -11.96
C LYS A 6 -22.55 -7.56 -13.33
N GLY A 7 -21.44 -7.80 -14.02
CA GLY A 7 -21.39 -8.43 -15.34
C GLY A 7 -21.37 -7.44 -16.50
N THR A 8 -21.61 -6.15 -16.27
CA THR A 8 -21.55 -5.16 -17.36
C THR A 8 -20.11 -4.99 -17.89
N PRO A 9 -19.91 -4.70 -19.19
CA PRO A 9 -18.58 -4.45 -19.75
C PRO A 9 -17.80 -3.37 -18.98
N LYS A 10 -18.51 -2.36 -18.46
CA LYS A 10 -17.91 -1.28 -17.65
C LYS A 10 -17.47 -1.75 -16.27
N GLU A 11 -18.25 -2.60 -15.60
CA GLU A 11 -17.87 -3.21 -14.32
C GLU A 11 -16.66 -4.13 -14.49
N ILE A 12 -16.67 -4.98 -15.52
CA ILE A 12 -15.54 -5.86 -15.86
C ILE A 12 -14.29 -5.03 -16.17
N ALA A 13 -14.39 -3.98 -16.99
CA ALA A 13 -13.27 -3.11 -17.31
C ALA A 13 -12.70 -2.39 -16.07
N ASN A 14 -13.56 -1.91 -15.17
CA ASN A 14 -13.12 -1.30 -13.91
C ASN A 14 -12.45 -2.32 -12.99
N ARG A 15 -13.00 -3.53 -12.90
CA ARG A 15 -12.46 -4.64 -12.12
C ARG A 15 -11.10 -5.07 -12.64
N CYS A 16 -10.92 -5.17 -13.96
CA CYS A 16 -9.62 -5.47 -14.57
C CYS A 16 -8.61 -4.35 -14.32
N LYS A 17 -9.02 -3.08 -14.36
CA LYS A 17 -8.13 -1.94 -14.02
C LYS A 17 -7.73 -1.90 -12.54
N SER A 18 -8.53 -2.50 -11.66
CA SER A 18 -8.18 -2.68 -10.24
C SER A 18 -7.40 -3.97 -9.96
N LYS A 19 -7.24 -4.86 -10.94
CA LYS A 19 -6.41 -6.07 -10.80
C LYS A 19 -4.96 -5.73 -11.13
N GLY A 20 -4.05 -6.07 -10.21
CA GLY A 20 -2.60 -5.93 -10.39
C GLY A 20 -1.93 -5.10 -9.30
N LEU A 21 -0.67 -5.43 -8.99
CA LEU A 21 0.19 -4.61 -8.15
C LEU A 21 0.47 -3.30 -8.90
N GLN A 22 -0.20 -2.23 -8.51
CA GLN A 22 0.12 -0.89 -9.01
C GLN A 22 1.40 -0.40 -8.32
N LYS A 23 2.11 0.55 -8.93
CA LYS A 23 3.24 1.22 -8.26
C LYS A 23 2.76 1.76 -6.91
N LEU A 24 3.55 1.55 -5.85
CA LEU A 24 3.25 1.96 -4.47
C LEU A 24 3.08 3.48 -4.28
N ARG A 25 3.21 4.29 -5.34
CA ARG A 25 3.07 5.75 -5.33
C ARG A 25 1.79 6.25 -4.66
N TRP A 26 0.69 5.50 -4.77
CA TRP A 26 -0.62 5.86 -4.23
C TRP A 26 -1.13 4.89 -3.16
N PHE A 27 -0.22 4.23 -2.45
CA PHE A 27 -0.54 3.31 -1.35
C PHE A 27 -0.53 4.04 0.00
N CYS A 28 -1.56 3.83 0.82
CA CYS A 28 -1.58 4.30 2.21
C CYS A 28 -1.15 3.16 3.14
N GLN A 29 0.01 3.31 3.79
CA GLN A 29 0.50 2.34 4.76
C GLN A 29 -0.44 2.19 5.96
N MET A 30 -0.92 3.33 6.50
CA MET A 30 -1.80 3.35 7.68
C MET A 30 -3.11 2.59 7.46
N CYS A 31 -3.70 2.72 6.28
CA CYS A 31 -4.97 2.07 5.95
C CYS A 31 -4.79 0.78 5.13
N GLN A 32 -3.55 0.37 4.87
CA GLN A 32 -3.18 -0.71 3.95
C GLN A 32 -3.97 -0.67 2.63
N LYS A 33 -4.12 0.54 2.06
CA LYS A 33 -5.04 0.80 0.94
C LYS A 33 -4.32 1.29 -0.29
N GLN A 34 -4.39 0.52 -1.37
CA GLN A 34 -3.97 0.96 -2.69
C GLN A 34 -5.03 1.89 -3.30
N CYS A 35 -4.65 3.13 -3.60
CA CYS A 35 -5.44 4.04 -4.41
C CYS A 35 -5.00 3.97 -5.88
N ARG A 36 -5.95 4.22 -6.78
CA ARG A 36 -5.74 4.04 -8.22
C ARG A 36 -4.90 5.15 -8.86
N ASP A 37 -5.08 6.37 -8.39
CA ASP A 37 -4.46 7.56 -8.93
C ASP A 37 -4.29 8.61 -7.83
N GLN A 38 -3.63 9.72 -8.19
CA GLN A 38 -3.36 10.84 -7.29
C GLN A 38 -4.64 11.42 -6.68
N ASN A 39 -5.71 11.54 -7.47
CA ASN A 39 -6.96 12.13 -6.99
C ASN A 39 -7.65 11.21 -5.99
N GLY A 40 -7.70 9.90 -6.28
CA GLY A 40 -8.22 8.89 -5.36
C GLY A 40 -7.43 8.84 -4.05
N PHE A 41 -6.11 9.01 -4.12
CA PHE A 41 -5.27 9.10 -2.92
C PHE A 41 -5.57 10.38 -2.12
N LYS A 42 -5.68 11.54 -2.77
CA LYS A 42 -6.04 12.81 -2.12
C LYS A 42 -7.40 12.71 -1.41
N CYS A 43 -8.43 12.18 -2.11
CA CYS A 43 -9.74 11.95 -1.51
C CYS A 43 -9.67 10.98 -0.32
N HIS A 44 -8.83 9.95 -0.42
CA HIS A 44 -8.62 9.01 0.69
C HIS A 44 -8.02 9.70 1.92
N LEU A 45 -6.98 10.53 1.76
CA LEU A 45 -6.35 11.25 2.87
C LEU A 45 -7.33 12.21 3.59
N MET A 46 -8.30 12.77 2.87
CA MET A 46 -9.33 13.65 3.44
C MET A 46 -10.51 12.87 4.06
N SER A 47 -10.57 11.55 3.90
CA SER A 47 -11.70 10.76 4.40
C SER A 47 -11.66 10.56 5.91
N GLU A 48 -12.83 10.57 6.54
CA GLU A 48 -12.95 10.35 7.99
C GLU A 48 -12.34 9.02 8.44
N ALA A 49 -12.51 7.96 7.63
CA ALA A 49 -11.90 6.66 7.91
C ALA A 49 -10.38 6.72 8.01
N HIS A 50 -9.72 7.49 7.13
CA HIS A 50 -8.28 7.71 7.20
C HIS A 50 -7.89 8.53 8.43
N GLN A 51 -8.63 9.61 8.71
CA GLN A 51 -8.37 10.48 9.87
C GLN A 51 -8.49 9.70 11.20
N ARG A 52 -9.49 8.83 11.33
CA ARG A 52 -9.62 7.94 12.51
C ARG A 52 -8.43 7.01 12.68
N GLN A 53 -7.88 6.47 11.59
CA GLN A 53 -6.66 5.63 11.66
C GLN A 53 -5.43 6.43 12.12
N LEU A 54 -5.33 7.71 11.75
CA LEU A 54 -4.26 8.58 12.24
C LEU A 54 -4.39 8.88 13.74
N LEU A 55 -5.62 9.01 14.26
CA LEU A 55 -5.84 9.19 15.69
C LEU A 55 -5.39 7.95 16.49
N LEU A 56 -5.75 6.74 16.03
CA LEU A 56 -5.30 5.49 16.64
C LEU A 56 -3.78 5.35 16.62
N PHE A 57 -3.13 5.81 15.54
CA PHE A 57 -1.68 5.84 15.46
C PHE A 57 -1.06 6.83 16.45
N ALA A 58 -1.63 8.04 16.55
CA ALA A 58 -1.14 9.08 17.44
C ALA A 58 -1.19 8.68 18.93
N GLU A 59 -2.11 7.80 19.31
CA GLU A 59 -2.18 7.24 20.66
C GLU A 59 -0.99 6.34 20.99
N ASN A 60 -0.43 5.60 20.01
CA ASN A 60 0.62 4.60 20.24
C ASN A 60 1.63 4.52 19.08
N PRO A 61 2.33 5.61 18.71
CA PRO A 61 3.13 5.67 17.48
C PRO A 61 4.29 4.66 17.48
N ASP A 62 4.93 4.44 18.63
CA ASP A 62 6.09 3.54 18.76
C ASP A 62 5.74 2.09 18.41
N THR A 63 4.56 1.63 18.81
CA THR A 63 4.09 0.26 18.52
C THR A 63 3.94 0.06 17.02
N TYR A 64 3.23 0.96 16.33
CA TYR A 64 3.05 0.88 14.89
C TYR A 64 4.38 1.00 14.13
N LEU A 65 5.26 1.92 14.53
CA LEU A 65 6.58 2.07 13.90
C LEU A 65 7.44 0.81 14.07
N LYS A 66 7.40 0.19 15.25
CA LYS A 66 8.11 -1.06 15.52
C LYS A 66 7.57 -2.19 14.66
N GLU A 67 6.26 -2.34 14.57
CA GLU A 67 5.63 -3.37 13.73
C GLU A 67 5.98 -3.19 12.26
N TYR A 68 5.90 -1.98 11.73
CA TYR A 68 6.27 -1.70 10.35
C TYR A 68 7.76 -1.94 10.09
N SER A 69 8.64 -1.60 11.04
CA SER A 69 10.07 -1.86 10.92
C SER A 69 10.37 -3.37 10.86
N VAL A 70 9.73 -4.17 11.72
CA VAL A 70 9.89 -5.64 11.71
C VAL A 70 9.37 -6.26 10.42
N GLN A 71 8.22 -5.78 9.92
CA GLN A 71 7.67 -6.26 8.64
C GLN A 71 8.59 -5.91 7.47
N PHE A 72 9.09 -4.67 7.46
CA PHE A 72 10.03 -4.19 6.45
C PHE A 72 11.31 -5.01 6.46
N GLU A 73 11.94 -5.22 7.62
CA GLU A 73 13.18 -5.99 7.73
C GLU A 73 13.01 -7.41 7.20
N LYS A 74 11.94 -8.10 7.58
CA LYS A 74 11.63 -9.45 7.10
C LYS A 74 11.45 -9.49 5.58
N ALA A 75 10.69 -8.55 5.02
CA ALA A 75 10.47 -8.47 3.58
C ALA A 75 11.77 -8.15 2.83
N PHE A 76 12.54 -7.18 3.32
CA PHE A 76 13.82 -6.78 2.77
C PHE A 76 14.83 -7.93 2.73
N LEU A 77 15.02 -8.63 3.86
CA LEU A 77 15.93 -9.77 3.94
C LEU A 77 15.50 -10.92 3.03
N THR A 78 14.19 -11.10 2.85
CA THR A 78 13.64 -12.10 1.91
C THR A 78 14.02 -11.76 0.47
N VAL A 79 13.85 -10.50 0.05
CA VAL A 79 14.25 -10.04 -1.30
C VAL A 79 15.76 -10.13 -1.47
N LEU A 80 16.53 -9.65 -0.49
CA LEU A 80 17.99 -9.71 -0.51
C LEU A 80 18.48 -11.15 -0.72
N ARG A 81 17.96 -12.08 0.08
CA ARG A 81 18.34 -13.50 0.02
C ARG A 81 17.98 -14.14 -1.31
N ASN A 82 16.76 -13.91 -1.80
CA ASN A 82 16.24 -14.61 -2.97
C ASN A 82 16.76 -14.04 -4.30
N THR A 83 17.02 -12.73 -4.36
CA THR A 83 17.39 -12.05 -5.61
C THR A 83 18.90 -11.82 -5.72
N PHE A 84 19.59 -11.50 -4.61
CA PHE A 84 21.00 -11.11 -4.64
C PHE A 84 21.93 -12.15 -3.99
N GLY A 85 21.39 -13.02 -3.11
CA GLY A 85 22.16 -14.08 -2.46
C GLY A 85 23.26 -13.51 -1.56
N THR A 86 24.51 -13.79 -1.90
CA THR A 86 25.71 -13.32 -1.16
C THR A 86 26.41 -12.13 -1.82
N LYS A 87 25.87 -11.60 -2.93
CA LYS A 87 26.46 -10.45 -3.61
C LYS A 87 26.36 -9.21 -2.74
N ARG A 88 27.43 -8.44 -2.66
CA ARG A 88 27.40 -7.10 -2.07
C ARG A 88 26.59 -6.19 -2.99
N VAL A 89 25.50 -5.64 -2.47
CA VAL A 89 24.57 -4.75 -3.17
C VAL A 89 24.26 -3.58 -2.26
N ARG A 90 23.95 -2.41 -2.83
CA ARG A 90 23.53 -1.25 -2.02
C ARG A 90 22.10 -1.47 -1.53
N ALA A 91 21.80 -1.09 -0.29
CA ALA A 91 20.47 -1.35 0.30
C ALA A 91 19.31 -0.74 -0.52
N ASN A 92 19.53 0.41 -1.15
CA ASN A 92 18.55 1.09 -1.99
C ASN A 92 18.30 0.38 -3.35
N GLU A 93 19.11 -0.60 -3.74
CA GLU A 93 18.89 -1.40 -4.95
C GLU A 93 18.11 -2.70 -4.67
N VAL A 94 17.90 -3.02 -3.40
CA VAL A 94 17.11 -4.19 -2.94
C VAL A 94 15.61 -3.84 -2.82
N LEU A 95 15.28 -2.54 -2.78
CA LEU A 95 13.94 -1.97 -2.58
C LEU A 95 13.25 -1.58 -3.89
#